data_AF-K0NXC3-F1
#
_entry.id   AF-K0NXC3-F1
#
_cell.length_a   1.000
_cell.length_b   1.000
_cell.length_c   1.000
_cell.angle_alpha   90.00
_cell.angle_beta   90.00
_cell.angle_gamma   90.00
#
_symmetry.space_group_name_H-M   'P 1'
#
loop_
_entity.id
_entity.type
_entity.pdbx_description
1 polymer ?
#
loop_
_entity_poly.entity_id
_entity_poly.type
_entity_poly.pdbx_seq_one_letter_code
_entity_poly.pdbx_strand_id
1 'polypeptide(L)'
;MNILNESALRDMMFQIVKESKPRLEEDLTAKTIGINEFRRDYCQGKSAEWVRTKIFDRYPEVVFDPVKHTGWVLNPHGQGKKTVIWQKQAAKWLESHMYDIDWGEKL
;
A
#
# COMPACT_ATOMS: atom_id res chain seq x y z
N MET A 1 -5.93 -5.50 -50.79
CA MET A 1 -4.55 -5.32 -50.29
C MET A 1 -4.67 -4.92 -48.82
N ASN A 2 -4.43 -5.84 -47.89
CA ASN A 2 -4.57 -5.57 -46.46
C ASN A 2 -3.23 -4.98 -45.98
N ILE A 3 -3.17 -3.65 -45.82
CA ILE A 3 -1.92 -2.89 -45.68
C ILE A 3 -1.38 -2.85 -44.23
N LEU A 4 -2.09 -3.46 -43.30
CA LEU A 4 -1.68 -3.57 -41.91
C LEU A 4 -0.97 -4.89 -41.70
N ASN A 5 0.35 -4.82 -41.59
CA ASN A 5 1.14 -5.92 -41.07
C ASN A 5 0.84 -6.05 -39.56
N GLU A 6 -0.14 -6.90 -39.25
CA GLU A 6 -0.66 -7.10 -37.90
C GLU A 6 0.45 -7.42 -36.89
N SER A 7 1.50 -8.14 -37.29
CA SER A 7 2.64 -8.42 -36.41
C SER A 7 3.42 -7.15 -36.08
N ALA A 8 3.69 -6.30 -37.06
CA ALA A 8 4.41 -5.04 -36.85
C ALA A 8 3.61 -4.07 -35.96
N LEU A 9 2.29 -4.04 -36.09
CA LEU A 9 1.42 -3.26 -35.20
C LEU A 9 1.48 -3.80 -33.76
N ARG A 10 1.43 -5.14 -33.60
CA ARG A 10 1.53 -5.80 -32.29
C ARG A 10 2.86 -5.50 -31.61
N ASP A 11 3.95 -5.56 -32.36
CA ASP A 11 5.30 -5.32 -31.84
C ASP A 11 5.47 -3.86 -31.40
N MET A 12 4.97 -2.90 -32.20
CA MET A 12 4.93 -1.49 -31.79
C MET A 12 4.08 -1.27 -30.53
N MET A 13 2.90 -1.89 -30.45
CA MET A 13 2.05 -1.80 -29.26
C MET A 13 2.75 -2.35 -28.01
N PHE A 14 3.40 -3.53 -28.12
CA PHE A 14 4.15 -4.10 -27.01
C PHE A 14 5.30 -3.18 -26.57
N GLN A 15 5.99 -2.59 -27.53
CA GLN A 15 7.10 -1.69 -27.25
C GLN A 15 6.62 -0.42 -26.54
N ILE A 16 5.54 0.21 -27.02
CA ILE A 16 4.93 1.39 -26.37
C ILE A 16 4.47 1.06 -24.95
N VAL A 17 3.81 -0.08 -24.74
CA VAL A 17 3.35 -0.50 -23.41
C VAL A 17 4.53 -0.77 -22.48
N LYS A 18 5.58 -1.43 -22.97
CA LYS A 18 6.80 -1.72 -22.20
C LYS A 18 7.55 -0.45 -21.80
N GLU A 19 7.67 0.51 -22.72
CA GLU A 19 8.29 1.82 -22.46
C GLU A 19 7.41 2.70 -21.57
N SER A 20 6.09 2.52 -21.61
CA SER A 20 5.13 3.23 -20.76
C SER A 20 4.98 2.59 -19.37
N LYS A 21 5.38 1.33 -19.18
CA LYS A 21 5.24 0.58 -17.91
C LYS A 21 5.81 1.32 -16.69
N PRO A 22 7.00 1.95 -16.74
CA PRO A 22 7.53 2.74 -15.61
C PRO A 22 6.70 4.00 -15.29
N ARG A 23 5.85 4.44 -16.24
CA ARG A 23 4.96 5.61 -16.13
C ARG A 23 3.52 5.23 -15.75
N LEU A 24 3.15 3.95 -15.90
CA LEU A 24 1.83 3.40 -15.60
C LEU A 24 1.75 2.79 -14.19
N GLU A 25 2.87 2.35 -13.63
CA GLU A 25 2.97 2.12 -12.19
C GLU A 25 3.02 3.51 -11.54
N GLU A 26 1.93 3.95 -10.91
CA GLU A 26 2.00 5.12 -10.02
C GLU A 26 3.14 4.87 -9.02
N ASP A 27 4.23 5.63 -9.12
CA ASP A 27 5.31 5.50 -8.16
C ASP A 27 4.83 6.03 -6.82
N LEU A 28 4.31 5.12 -5.98
CA LEU A 28 3.86 5.43 -4.62
C LEU A 28 5.04 5.74 -3.68
N THR A 29 6.26 5.89 -4.19
CA THR A 29 7.41 6.33 -3.41
C THR A 29 7.13 7.69 -2.76
N ALA A 30 7.35 7.75 -1.46
CA ALA A 30 7.04 8.90 -0.60
C ALA A 30 5.55 9.29 -0.48
N LYS A 31 4.61 8.55 -1.11
CA LYS A 31 3.18 8.78 -0.89
C LYS A 31 2.78 8.35 0.52
N THR A 32 2.13 9.26 1.23
CA THR A 32 1.61 9.01 2.57
C THR A 32 0.10 9.18 2.58
N ILE A 33 -0.56 8.35 3.37
CA ILE A 33 -2.01 8.33 3.55
C ILE A 33 -2.35 8.41 5.04
N GLY A 34 -3.59 8.79 5.35
CA GLY A 34 -4.11 8.78 6.71
C GLY A 34 -4.79 7.46 7.08
N ILE A 35 -5.09 7.27 8.37
CA ILE A 35 -5.75 6.04 8.88
C ILE A 35 -7.11 5.77 8.22
N ASN A 36 -7.86 6.80 7.84
CA ASN A 36 -9.16 6.65 7.19
C ASN A 36 -9.07 6.12 5.76
N GLU A 37 -8.02 6.52 5.03
CA GLU A 37 -7.75 6.01 3.69
C GLU A 37 -7.20 4.58 3.79
N PHE A 38 -6.22 4.37 4.69
CA PHE A 38 -5.65 3.04 4.93
C PHE A 38 -6.71 2.00 5.31
N ARG A 39 -7.58 2.29 6.28
CA ARG A 39 -8.61 1.33 6.71
C ARG A 39 -9.60 0.99 5.61
N ARG A 40 -9.93 1.97 4.75
CA ARG A 40 -10.89 1.81 3.66
C ARG A 40 -10.30 0.94 2.56
N ASP A 41 -9.09 1.26 2.14
CA ASP A 41 -8.50 0.70 0.91
C ASP A 41 -7.73 -0.60 1.18
N TYR A 42 -7.18 -0.77 2.39
CA TYR A 42 -6.31 -1.90 2.73
C TYR A 42 -6.87 -2.82 3.82
N CYS A 43 -7.78 -2.32 4.65
CA CYS A 43 -8.33 -3.09 5.77
C CYS A 43 -9.84 -3.33 5.61
N GLN A 44 -10.37 -3.46 4.39
CA GLN A 44 -11.77 -3.82 4.14
C GLN A 44 -12.79 -2.93 4.88
N GLY A 45 -12.47 -1.65 5.07
CA GLY A 45 -13.35 -0.71 5.76
C GLY A 45 -13.47 -0.88 7.28
N LYS A 46 -12.56 -1.65 7.92
CA LYS A 46 -12.52 -1.81 9.38
C LYS A 46 -12.49 -0.46 10.12
N SER A 47 -12.88 -0.46 11.38
CA SER A 47 -12.84 0.74 12.20
C SER A 47 -11.39 1.19 12.45
N ALA A 48 -11.19 2.48 12.69
CA ALA A 48 -9.87 3.00 13.04
C ALA A 48 -9.30 2.30 14.28
N GLU A 49 -10.16 1.98 15.26
CA GLU A 49 -9.76 1.28 16.47
C GLU A 49 -9.32 -0.16 16.20
N TRP A 50 -10.01 -0.86 15.30
CA TRP A 50 -9.62 -2.20 14.90
C TRP A 50 -8.22 -2.20 14.28
N VAL A 51 -7.93 -1.21 13.42
CA VAL A 51 -6.61 -1.05 12.81
C VAL A 51 -5.53 -0.78 13.87
N ARG A 52 -5.82 0.09 14.85
CA ARG A 52 -4.88 0.36 15.95
C ARG A 52 -4.57 -0.91 16.74
N THR A 53 -5.60 -1.60 17.22
CA THR A 53 -5.41 -2.77 18.10
C THR A 53 -4.86 -3.98 17.35
N LYS A 54 -5.38 -4.29 16.17
CA LYS A 54 -5.08 -5.55 15.47
C LYS A 54 -3.90 -5.45 14.51
N ILE A 55 -3.51 -4.24 14.11
CA ILE A 55 -2.33 -4.02 13.27
C ILE A 55 -1.25 -3.26 14.07
N PHE A 56 -1.51 -2.03 14.50
CA PHE A 56 -0.44 -1.21 15.07
C PHE A 56 0.09 -1.71 16.43
N ASP A 57 -0.80 -2.12 17.33
CA ASP A 57 -0.43 -2.58 18.67
C ASP A 57 0.07 -4.02 18.66
N ARG A 58 -0.52 -4.85 17.80
CA ARG A 58 -0.16 -6.27 17.65
C ARG A 58 1.19 -6.47 16.95
N TYR A 59 1.54 -5.59 16.02
CA TYR A 59 2.76 -5.68 15.21
C TYR A 59 3.62 -4.42 15.41
N PRO A 60 4.36 -4.31 16.52
CA PRO A 60 5.10 -3.09 16.86
C PRO A 60 6.17 -2.72 15.81
N GLU A 61 6.64 -3.67 15.00
CA GLU A 61 7.58 -3.43 13.89
C GLU A 61 7.00 -2.54 12.77
N VAL A 62 5.68 -2.36 12.73
CA VAL A 62 5.04 -1.45 11.78
C VAL A 62 5.20 0.01 12.20
N VAL A 63 5.44 0.27 13.48
CA VAL A 63 5.61 1.63 14.00
C VAL A 63 6.97 2.17 13.59
N PHE A 64 6.98 3.41 13.09
CA PHE A 64 8.18 4.04 12.57
C PHE A 64 9.23 4.26 13.67
N ASP A 65 10.40 3.68 13.47
CA ASP A 65 11.60 3.87 14.29
C ASP A 65 12.59 4.76 13.52
N PRO A 66 12.84 6.01 13.99
CA PRO A 66 13.73 6.93 13.30
C PRO A 66 15.21 6.54 13.38
N VAL A 67 15.60 5.70 14.34
CA VAL A 67 16.99 5.23 14.52
C VAL A 67 17.29 4.07 13.58
N LYS A 68 16.35 3.14 13.45
CA LYS A 68 16.48 1.95 12.58
C LYS A 68 16.02 2.20 11.15
N HIS A 69 15.29 3.30 10.92
CA HIS A 69 14.60 3.59 9.66
C HIS A 69 13.67 2.44 9.21
N THR A 70 13.02 1.80 10.18
CA THR A 70 12.05 0.72 9.97
C THR A 70 10.64 1.16 10.33
N GLY A 71 9.65 0.37 9.95
CA GLY A 71 8.24 0.70 10.17
C GLY A 71 7.70 1.68 9.12
N TRP A 72 6.38 1.77 9.08
CA TRP A 72 5.63 2.48 8.05
C TRP A 72 4.43 3.26 8.60
N VAL A 73 4.18 3.26 9.92
CA VAL A 73 3.20 4.14 10.56
C VAL A 73 3.86 5.09 11.57
N LEU A 74 3.57 6.38 11.44
CA LEU A 74 3.92 7.41 12.41
C LEU A 74 2.67 7.85 13.16
N ASN A 75 2.77 8.01 14.49
CA ASN A 75 1.66 8.38 15.39
C ASN A 75 0.43 7.44 15.26
N PRO A 76 0.56 6.13 15.55
CA PRO A 76 -0.51 5.14 15.33
C PRO A 76 -1.85 5.47 16.04
N HIS A 77 -1.80 6.08 17.23
CA HIS A 77 -3.01 6.45 17.98
C HIS A 77 -3.49 7.88 17.75
N GLY A 78 -2.78 8.68 16.95
CA GLY A 78 -3.19 10.04 16.62
C GLY A 78 -3.29 11.01 17.80
N GLN A 79 -2.61 10.74 18.92
CA GLN A 79 -2.65 11.58 20.13
C GLN A 79 -1.98 12.95 19.86
N GLY A 80 -2.80 13.94 19.49
CA GLY A 80 -2.36 15.32 19.21
C GLY A 80 -1.66 15.53 17.86
N LYS A 81 -1.46 14.46 17.07
CA LYS A 81 -0.83 14.51 15.74
C LYS A 81 -1.56 13.60 14.77
N LYS A 82 -1.55 13.94 13.48
CA LYS A 82 -2.11 13.05 12.46
C LYS A 82 -1.31 11.74 12.36
N THR A 83 -2.01 10.63 12.19
CA THR A 83 -1.40 9.36 11.78
C THR A 83 -0.95 9.49 10.34
N VAL A 84 0.31 9.12 10.07
CA VAL A 84 0.90 9.12 8.73
C VAL A 84 1.32 7.70 8.40
N ILE A 85 0.88 7.19 7.26
CA ILE A 85 1.14 5.83 6.80
C ILE A 85 1.84 5.93 5.45
N TRP A 86 3.04 5.37 5.32
CA TRP A 86 3.72 5.27 4.03
C TRP A 86 3.09 4.14 3.21
N GLN A 87 2.36 4.52 2.15
CA GLN A 87 1.41 3.62 1.46
C GLN A 87 2.10 2.39 0.87
N LYS A 88 3.22 2.59 0.19
CA LYS A 88 3.97 1.51 -0.47
C LYS A 88 4.47 0.45 0.53
N GLN A 89 5.03 0.90 1.65
CA GLN A 89 5.55 0.03 2.70
C GLN A 89 4.42 -0.70 3.44
N ALA A 90 3.33 0.00 3.74
CA ALA A 90 2.15 -0.60 4.37
C ALA A 90 1.51 -1.68 3.48
N ALA A 91 1.38 -1.42 2.17
CA ALA A 91 0.86 -2.39 1.21
C ALA A 91 1.73 -3.65 1.15
N LYS A 92 3.06 -3.48 1.05
CA LYS A 92 4.02 -4.59 1.02
C LYS A 92 4.00 -5.41 2.31
N TRP A 93 3.90 -4.76 3.47
CA TRP A 93 3.81 -5.46 4.75
C TRP A 93 2.50 -6.22 4.89
N LEU A 94 1.38 -5.65 4.43
CA LEU A 94 0.08 -6.34 4.45
C LEU A 94 0.09 -7.57 3.55
N GLU A 95 0.66 -7.48 2.34
CA GLU A 95 0.80 -8.63 1.43
C GLU A 95 1.52 -9.80 2.11
N SER A 96 2.56 -9.53 2.92
CA SER A 96 3.29 -10.60 3.61
C SER A 96 2.62 -11.13 4.88
N HIS A 97 1.70 -10.38 5.49
CA HIS A 97 1.05 -10.75 6.77
C HIS A 97 -0.46 -10.99 6.63
N MET A 98 -1.02 -10.93 5.43
CA MET A 98 -2.47 -10.98 5.23
C MET A 98 -3.11 -12.28 5.75
N TYR A 99 -2.34 -13.38 5.80
CA TYR A 99 -2.79 -14.67 6.31
C TYR A 99 -2.60 -14.83 7.81
N ASP A 100 -1.76 -14.01 8.44
CA ASP A 100 -1.52 -14.04 9.89
C ASP A 100 -2.56 -13.23 10.67
N ILE A 101 -3.22 -12.29 9.98
CA ILE A 101 -4.23 -11.41 10.55
C ILE A 101 -5.58 -12.13 10.58
N ASP A 102 -6.16 -12.28 11.77
CA ASP A 102 -7.57 -12.65 11.90
C ASP A 102 -8.47 -11.45 11.54
N TRP A 103 -8.82 -11.36 10.26
CA TRP A 103 -9.71 -10.32 9.73
C TRP A 103 -11.13 -10.40 10.30
N GLY A 104 -11.54 -11.55 10.85
CA GLY A 104 -12.85 -11.76 11.46
C GLY A 104 -12.92 -11.31 12.93
N GLU A 105 -11.77 -11.05 13.54
CA GLU A 105 -11.66 -10.74 14.97
C GLU A 105 -12.45 -9.47 15.31
N LYS A 106 -13.24 -9.54 16.39
CA LYS A 106 -13.98 -8.41 16.92
C LYS A 106 -13.11 -7.62 17.90
N LEU A 107 -13.43 -6.34 18.06
CA LEU A 107 -12.88 -5.51 19.14
C LEU A 107 -13.50 -5.91 20.47
#